data_AF-A0A6G1F8D3-F1
#
_entry.id   AF-A0A6G1F8D3-F1
#
_cell.length_a   1.000
_cell.length_b   1.000
_cell.length_c   1.000
_cell.angle_alpha   90.00
_cell.angle_beta   90.00
_cell.angle_gamma   90.00
#
_symmetry.space_group_name_H-M   'P 1'
#
loop_
_entity.id
_entity.type
_entity.pdbx_description
1 polymer ?
#
loop_
_entity_poly.entity_id
_entity_poly.type
_entity_poly.pdbx_seq_one_letter_code
_entity_poly.pdbx_strand_id
1 'polypeptide(L)'
;MENHFHLSSMNEIIDKYSTHSNNLGKAEQPSLDLNLEHSKYANLNEQLAEASLRLRQMRGEELEGLSIDELQQLEKNLEAGLHRVMLTKDQQFMAQISELQRKSSQLAEENMQLRSQVSQISPAEKQVADTENFVTEEGQSSESVMTALHSGSSQSQDNDDGSDVSLKLGLPCGAWK
;
A
#
# COMPACT_ATOMS: atom_id res chain seq x y z
N MET A 1 -82.25 -23.13 25.17
CA MET A 1 -81.10 -22.44 25.82
C MET A 1 -79.85 -22.45 24.92
N GLU A 2 -79.95 -22.77 23.62
CA GLU A 2 -78.80 -22.89 22.69
C GLU A 2 -78.45 -21.61 21.91
N ASN A 3 -79.41 -20.70 21.70
CA ASN A 3 -79.16 -19.47 20.92
C ASN A 3 -78.26 -18.46 21.64
N HIS A 4 -78.18 -18.51 22.97
CA HIS A 4 -77.32 -17.62 23.76
C HIS A 4 -75.84 -17.97 23.63
N PHE A 5 -75.51 -19.25 23.43
CA PHE A 5 -74.12 -19.70 23.36
C PHE A 5 -73.45 -19.32 22.03
N HIS A 6 -74.20 -19.41 20.93
CA HIS A 6 -73.72 -19.00 19.61
C HIS A 6 -73.50 -17.48 19.47
N LEU A 7 -74.40 -16.67 20.02
CA LEU A 7 -74.23 -15.20 20.06
C LEU A 7 -73.05 -14.81 20.95
N SER A 8 -72.85 -15.49 22.07
CA SER A 8 -71.70 -15.27 22.96
C SER A 8 -70.38 -15.61 22.27
N SER A 9 -70.30 -16.74 21.57
CA SER A 9 -69.09 -17.16 20.85
C SER A 9 -68.77 -16.23 19.66
N MET A 10 -69.78 -15.80 18.91
CA MET A 10 -69.59 -14.85 17.82
C MET A 10 -69.12 -13.48 18.33
N ASN A 11 -69.72 -12.99 19.42
CA ASN A 11 -69.29 -11.73 20.05
C ASN A 11 -67.88 -11.86 20.64
N GLU A 12 -67.52 -13.00 21.22
CA GLU A 12 -66.17 -13.26 21.73
C GLU A 12 -65.12 -13.27 20.60
N ILE A 13 -65.45 -13.83 19.43
CA ILE A 13 -64.60 -13.77 18.24
C ILE A 13 -64.46 -12.33 17.73
N ILE A 14 -65.56 -11.58 17.66
CA ILE A 14 -65.56 -10.17 17.24
C ILE A 14 -64.75 -9.31 18.21
N ASP A 15 -64.92 -9.51 19.52
CA ASP A 15 -64.20 -8.79 20.57
C ASP A 15 -62.71 -9.12 20.55
N LYS A 16 -62.34 -10.39 20.32
CA LYS A 16 -60.95 -10.78 20.07
C LYS A 16 -60.36 -10.11 18.84
N TYR A 17 -61.08 -10.08 17.73
CA TYR A 17 -60.59 -9.42 16.51
C TYR A 17 -60.50 -7.90 16.69
N SER A 18 -61.45 -7.28 17.38
CA SER A 18 -61.44 -5.86 17.73
C SER A 18 -60.25 -5.51 18.63
N THR A 19 -60.01 -6.31 19.68
CA THR A 19 -58.84 -6.13 20.54
C THR A 19 -57.54 -6.39 19.80
N HIS A 20 -57.42 -7.44 18.97
CA HIS A 20 -56.22 -7.68 18.19
C HIS A 20 -55.97 -6.62 17.11
N SER A 21 -57.01 -6.12 16.44
CA SER A 21 -56.94 -5.02 15.45
C SER A 21 -56.48 -3.72 16.11
N ASN A 22 -57.05 -3.37 17.27
CA ASN A 22 -56.66 -2.19 18.04
C ASN A 22 -55.25 -2.34 18.66
N ASN A 23 -54.75 -3.56 18.83
CA ASN A 23 -53.37 -3.83 19.26
C ASN A 23 -52.38 -3.98 18.09
N LEU A 24 -52.84 -4.18 16.85
CA LEU A 24 -51.98 -4.21 15.66
C LEU A 24 -51.41 -2.82 15.37
N GLY A 25 -52.13 -1.76 15.73
CA GLY A 25 -51.61 -0.38 15.78
C GLY A 25 -50.64 -0.11 16.94
N LYS A 26 -50.47 -1.04 17.90
CA LYS A 26 -49.46 -0.95 18.97
C LYS A 26 -48.25 -1.85 18.71
N ALA A 27 -48.34 -2.79 17.77
CA ALA A 27 -47.21 -3.53 17.23
C ALA A 27 -46.41 -2.70 16.19
N GLU A 28 -46.33 -1.38 16.41
CA GLU A 28 -45.70 -0.39 15.53
C GLU A 28 -44.19 -0.19 15.85
N GLN A 29 -43.59 -1.13 16.60
CA GLN A 29 -42.15 -1.14 16.79
C GLN A 29 -41.31 -1.43 15.52
N PRO A 30 -41.72 -2.25 14.53
CA PRO A 30 -40.88 -2.49 13.36
C PRO A 30 -40.80 -1.29 12.42
N SER A 31 -41.76 -0.37 12.41
CA SER A 31 -41.70 0.85 11.59
C SER A 31 -40.80 1.91 12.21
N LEU A 32 -40.82 2.06 13.55
CA LEU A 32 -39.88 2.93 14.27
C LEU A 32 -38.45 2.42 14.16
N ASP A 33 -38.24 1.10 14.29
CA ASP A 33 -36.91 0.49 14.17
C ASP A 33 -36.40 0.56 12.72
N LEU A 34 -37.27 0.33 11.73
CA LEU A 34 -36.94 0.52 10.32
C LEU A 34 -36.67 1.99 9.97
N ASN A 35 -37.42 2.94 10.54
CA ASN A 35 -37.19 4.38 10.34
C ASN A 35 -35.87 4.81 10.98
N LEU A 36 -35.56 4.30 12.17
CA LEU A 36 -34.29 4.52 12.86
C LEU A 36 -33.12 3.93 12.06
N GLU A 37 -33.24 2.70 11.56
CA GLU A 37 -32.22 2.08 10.70
C GLU A 37 -32.04 2.83 9.37
N HIS A 38 -33.13 3.26 8.73
CA HIS A 38 -33.06 4.12 7.55
C HIS A 38 -32.36 5.45 7.86
N SER A 39 -32.64 6.06 9.02
CA SER A 39 -31.97 7.28 9.46
C SER A 39 -30.48 7.07 9.73
N LYS A 40 -30.10 5.95 10.36
CA LYS A 40 -28.69 5.59 10.58
C LYS A 40 -27.96 5.38 9.25
N TYR A 41 -28.59 4.65 8.33
CA TYR A 41 -28.02 4.42 7.00
C TYR A 41 -27.85 5.73 6.23
N ALA A 42 -28.85 6.61 6.26
CA ALA A 42 -28.77 7.92 5.63
C ALA A 42 -27.62 8.76 6.20
N ASN A 43 -27.48 8.80 7.53
CA ASN A 43 -26.40 9.53 8.19
C ASN A 43 -25.02 8.93 7.86
N LEU A 44 -24.90 7.60 7.84
CA LEU A 44 -23.65 6.92 7.46
C LEU A 44 -23.28 7.22 6.01
N ASN A 45 -24.26 7.23 5.10
CA ASN A 45 -24.05 7.57 3.70
C ASN A 45 -23.63 9.04 3.52
N GLU A 46 -24.19 9.95 4.31
CA GLU A 46 -23.77 11.36 4.35
C GLU A 46 -22.32 11.50 4.83
N GLN A 47 -21.95 10.84 5.93
CA GLN A 47 -20.57 10.84 6.42
C GLN A 47 -19.59 10.26 5.39
N LEU A 48 -20.00 9.20 4.69
CA LEU A 48 -19.18 8.61 3.62
C LEU A 48 -18.99 9.59 2.45
N ALA A 49 -20.05 10.29 2.04
CA ALA A 49 -19.98 11.29 0.99
C ALA A 49 -19.08 12.47 1.40
N GLU A 50 -19.22 12.96 2.64
CA GLU A 50 -18.37 14.02 3.20
C GLU A 50 -16.90 13.59 3.26
N ALA A 51 -16.62 12.41 3.81
CA ALA A 51 -15.26 11.88 3.88
C ALA A 51 -14.64 11.70 2.48
N SER A 52 -15.44 11.24 1.51
CA SER A 52 -15.00 11.08 0.12
C SER A 52 -14.72 12.42 -0.56
N LEU A 53 -15.55 13.43 -0.33
CA LEU A 53 -15.30 14.80 -0.78
C LEU A 53 -14.03 15.35 -0.14
N ARG A 54 -13.88 15.19 1.17
CA ARG A 54 -12.69 15.65 1.90
C ARG A 54 -11.41 15.01 1.39
N LEU A 55 -11.45 13.72 1.04
CA LEU A 55 -10.29 13.02 0.43
C LEU A 55 -9.93 13.60 -0.95
N ARG A 56 -10.92 13.92 -1.78
CA ARG A 56 -10.70 14.58 -3.09
C ARG A 56 -10.12 15.98 -2.91
N GLN A 57 -10.66 16.76 -1.97
CA GLN A 57 -10.13 18.07 -1.61
C GLN A 57 -8.68 17.99 -1.11
N MET A 58 -8.36 17.03 -0.24
CA MET A 58 -6.97 16.77 0.18
C MET A 58 -6.04 16.39 -0.98
N ARG A 59 -6.55 15.92 -2.12
CA ARG A 59 -5.79 15.66 -3.35
C ARG A 59 -5.70 16.88 -4.28
N GLY A 60 -6.35 17.98 -3.93
CA GLY A 60 -6.43 19.19 -4.76
C GLY A 60 -7.57 19.16 -5.79
N GLU A 61 -8.53 18.26 -5.65
CA GLU A 61 -9.70 18.13 -6.52
C GLU A 61 -10.92 18.78 -5.85
N GLU A 62 -11.90 19.27 -6.64
CA GLU A 62 -13.18 19.81 -6.10
C GLU A 62 -13.01 20.88 -4.99
N LEU A 63 -12.08 21.81 -5.22
CA LEU A 63 -11.79 22.94 -4.32
C LEU A 63 -12.74 24.14 -4.51
N GLU A 64 -13.55 24.09 -5.57
CA GLU A 64 -14.55 25.12 -5.87
C GLU A 64 -15.56 25.21 -4.72
N GLY A 65 -15.85 26.43 -4.26
CA GLY A 65 -16.78 26.65 -3.14
C GLY A 65 -16.14 26.67 -1.75
N LEU A 66 -14.86 26.31 -1.62
CA LEU A 66 -14.12 26.54 -0.38
C LEU A 66 -13.75 28.02 -0.22
N SER A 67 -13.87 28.52 1.00
CA SER A 67 -13.37 29.83 1.38
C SER A 67 -11.84 29.83 1.50
N ILE A 68 -11.26 31.04 1.54
CA ILE A 68 -9.80 31.21 1.72
C ILE A 68 -9.34 30.57 3.04
N ASP A 69 -10.10 30.72 4.12
CA ASP A 69 -9.77 30.16 5.42
C ASP A 69 -9.77 28.62 5.40
N GLU A 70 -10.74 28.02 4.71
CA GLU A 70 -10.82 26.57 4.54
C GLU A 70 -9.66 26.03 3.69
N LEU A 71 -9.27 26.74 2.63
CA LEU A 71 -8.11 26.40 1.81
C LEU A 71 -6.80 26.50 2.61
N GLN A 72 -6.63 27.54 3.42
CA GLN A 72 -5.48 27.67 4.31
C GLN A 72 -5.42 26.54 5.35
N GLN A 73 -6.57 26.15 5.90
CA GLN A 73 -6.63 25.03 6.83
C GLN A 73 -6.30 23.69 6.14
N LEU A 74 -6.74 23.52 4.89
CA LEU A 74 -6.42 22.36 4.06
C LEU A 74 -4.91 22.27 3.80
N GLU A 75 -4.29 23.38 3.38
CA GLU A 75 -2.84 23.50 3.15
C GLU A 75 -2.05 23.15 4.42
N LYS A 76 -2.42 23.75 5.56
CA LYS A 76 -1.78 23.47 6.85
C LYS A 76 -1.86 22.00 7.24
N ASN A 77 -2.99 21.35 6.98
CA ASN A 77 -3.16 19.92 7.27
C ASN A 77 -2.26 19.06 6.37
N LEU A 78 -2.16 19.40 5.08
CA LEU A 78 -1.28 18.72 4.13
C LEU A 78 0.18 18.90 4.50
N GLU A 79 0.60 20.12 4.84
CA GLU A 79 1.96 20.44 5.26
C GLU A 79 2.35 19.65 6.51
N ALA A 80 1.50 19.64 7.54
CA ALA A 80 1.73 18.86 8.75
C ALA A 80 1.81 17.35 8.47
N GLY A 81 0.96 16.84 7.57
CA GLY A 81 0.99 15.46 7.11
C GLY A 81 2.29 15.11 6.39
N LEU A 82 2.73 15.97 5.46
CA LEU A 82 3.97 15.81 4.71
C LEU A 82 5.19 15.84 5.65
N HIS A 83 5.24 16.80 6.57
CA HIS A 83 6.31 16.91 7.55
C HIS A 83 6.46 15.62 8.37
N ARG A 84 5.34 15.03 8.83
CA ARG A 84 5.35 13.73 9.53
C ARG A 84 5.91 12.60 8.67
N VAL A 85 5.53 12.54 7.39
CA VAL A 85 6.03 11.51 6.45
C VAL A 85 7.54 11.67 6.24
N MET A 86 8.01 12.90 6.01
CA MET A 86 9.44 13.20 5.86
C MET A 86 10.21 12.78 7.11
N LEU A 87 9.79 13.22 8.30
CA LEU A 87 10.46 12.86 9.56
C LEU A 87 10.56 11.33 9.74
N THR A 88 9.48 10.60 9.44
CA THR A 88 9.47 9.14 9.54
C THR A 88 10.45 8.49 8.57
N LYS A 89 10.47 8.96 7.32
CA LYS A 89 11.40 8.45 6.29
C LYS A 89 12.84 8.78 6.62
N ASP A 90 13.12 9.99 7.09
CA ASP A 90 14.46 10.42 7.50
C ASP A 90 14.98 9.54 8.64
N GLN A 91 14.16 9.27 9.65
CA GLN A 91 14.52 8.35 10.73
C GLN A 91 14.85 6.94 10.22
N GLN A 92 14.04 6.41 9.30
CA GLN A 92 14.28 5.10 8.70
C GLN A 92 15.59 5.07 7.89
N PHE A 93 15.84 6.09 7.06
CA PHE A 93 17.06 6.17 6.27
C PHE A 93 18.30 6.32 7.15
N MET A 94 18.25 7.17 8.19
CA MET A 94 19.36 7.32 9.12
C MET A 94 19.67 6.04 9.88
N ALA A 95 18.64 5.27 10.24
CA ALA A 95 18.83 3.95 10.86
C ALA A 95 19.51 2.97 9.89
N GLN A 96 19.06 2.90 8.63
CA GLN A 96 19.66 2.04 7.60
C GLN A 96 21.11 2.43 7.31
N ILE A 97 21.40 3.72 7.17
CA ILE A 97 22.76 4.25 6.98
C ILE A 97 23.66 3.82 8.14
N SER A 98 23.19 3.99 9.37
CA SER A 98 23.96 3.62 10.57
C SER A 98 24.24 2.11 10.63
N GLU A 99 23.26 1.28 10.27
CA GLU A 99 23.43 -0.17 10.22
C GLU A 99 24.46 -0.58 9.15
N LEU A 100 24.39 0.00 7.96
CA LEU A 100 25.33 -0.27 6.87
C LEU A 100 26.75 0.18 7.21
N GLN A 101 26.91 1.35 7.84
CA GLN A 101 28.20 1.84 8.33
C GLN A 101 28.79 0.87 9.36
N ARG A 102 27.99 0.39 10.32
CA ARG A 102 28.42 -0.61 11.30
C ARG A 102 28.89 -1.90 10.62
N LYS A 103 28.13 -2.42 9.65
CA LYS A 103 28.51 -3.62 8.88
C LYS A 103 29.81 -3.40 8.10
N SER A 104 29.96 -2.24 7.46
CA SER A 104 31.17 -1.87 6.74
C SER A 104 32.40 -1.87 7.65
N SER A 105 32.29 -1.29 8.86
CA SER A 105 33.39 -1.29 9.83
C SER A 105 33.73 -2.70 10.33
N GLN A 106 32.73 -3.54 10.60
CA GLN A 106 32.95 -4.93 11.02
C GLN A 106 33.66 -5.74 9.94
N LEU A 107 33.20 -5.64 8.69
CA LEU A 107 33.83 -6.33 7.56
C LEU A 107 35.25 -5.82 7.31
N ALA A 108 35.50 -4.52 7.45
CA ALA A 108 36.84 -3.96 7.30
C ALA A 108 37.81 -4.50 8.35
N GLU A 109 37.37 -4.61 9.61
CA GLU A 109 38.15 -5.18 10.72
C GLU A 109 38.43 -6.68 10.49
N GLU A 110 37.41 -7.48 10.15
CA GLU A 110 37.58 -8.90 9.83
C GLU A 110 38.53 -9.11 8.64
N ASN A 111 38.39 -8.29 7.60
CA ASN A 111 39.26 -8.35 6.42
C ASN A 111 40.72 -8.03 6.78
N MET A 112 40.95 -7.04 7.65
CA MET A 112 42.28 -6.71 8.16
C MET A 112 42.89 -7.89 8.95
N GLN A 113 42.11 -8.51 9.83
CA GLN A 113 42.55 -9.65 10.62
C GLN A 113 42.91 -10.86 9.74
N LEU A 114 42.08 -11.17 8.73
CA LEU A 114 42.33 -12.25 7.78
C LEU A 114 43.60 -11.98 6.95
N ARG A 115 43.80 -10.75 6.46
CA ARG A 115 45.04 -10.37 5.74
C ARG A 115 46.29 -10.52 6.61
N SER A 116 46.20 -10.15 7.89
CA SER A 116 47.28 -10.37 8.86
C SER A 116 47.56 -11.85 9.08
N GLN A 117 46.52 -12.68 9.25
CA GLN A 117 46.68 -14.13 9.42
C GLN A 117 47.31 -14.77 8.19
N VAL A 118 46.82 -14.47 6.97
CA VAL A 118 47.40 -14.99 5.72
C VAL A 118 48.89 -14.63 5.64
N SER A 119 49.25 -13.39 5.94
CA SER A 119 50.65 -12.94 5.94
C SER A 119 51.54 -13.66 6.95
N GLN A 120 50.97 -14.18 8.05
CA GLN A 120 51.69 -14.96 9.07
C GLN A 120 51.83 -16.44 8.69
N ILE A 121 50.86 -17.00 7.95
CA ILE A 121 50.85 -18.41 7.54
C ILE A 121 51.68 -18.62 6.27
N SER A 122 51.86 -17.60 5.43
CA SER A 122 52.80 -17.59 4.31
C SER A 122 54.04 -16.74 4.60
N PRO A 123 55.10 -17.27 5.26
CA PRO A 123 56.35 -16.53 5.42
C PRO A 123 57.18 -16.44 4.11
N ALA A 124 56.67 -16.89 2.96
CA ALA A 124 57.39 -16.91 1.69
C ALA A 124 56.64 -16.07 0.64
N GLU A 125 56.98 -14.78 0.60
CA GLU A 125 57.14 -13.93 -0.60
C GLU A 125 57.22 -12.46 -0.15
N LYS A 126 58.34 -12.13 0.51
CA LYS A 126 58.87 -10.77 0.48
C LYS A 126 60.05 -10.77 -0.49
N GLN A 127 60.04 -9.77 -1.38
CA GLN A 127 60.92 -9.49 -2.54
C GLN A 127 60.27 -10.00 -3.84
N VAL A 128 60.00 -9.17 -4.86
CA VAL A 128 60.92 -8.30 -5.62
C VAL A 128 60.14 -7.05 -6.10
N ALA A 129 60.52 -5.85 -5.66
CA ALA A 129 61.30 -4.83 -6.39
C ALA A 129 60.57 -4.13 -7.55
N ASP A 130 60.66 -2.80 -7.51
CA ASP A 130 60.31 -1.83 -8.53
C ASP A 130 60.61 -2.31 -9.96
N THR A 131 59.69 -2.08 -10.91
CA THR A 131 60.04 -1.78 -12.31
C THR A 131 58.89 -1.00 -12.95
N GLU A 132 59.18 0.28 -13.22
CA GLU A 132 58.43 1.13 -14.13
C GLU A 132 58.34 0.55 -15.54
N ASN A 133 57.41 1.08 -16.33
CA ASN A 133 57.40 1.11 -17.80
C ASN A 133 57.16 -0.20 -18.55
N PHE A 134 56.13 -0.22 -19.40
CA PHE A 134 56.29 0.07 -20.84
C PHE A 134 55.14 -0.56 -21.64
N VAL A 135 54.56 0.25 -22.53
CA VAL A 135 53.56 -0.09 -23.55
C VAL A 135 54.16 -1.04 -24.59
N THR A 136 53.43 -2.06 -25.04
CA THR A 136 53.40 -2.63 -26.43
C THR A 136 52.30 -3.70 -26.47
N GLU A 137 51.17 -3.47 -27.13
CA GLU A 137 50.87 -3.68 -28.57
C GLU A 137 50.43 -5.11 -28.94
N GLU A 138 49.29 -5.14 -29.62
CA GLU A 138 48.77 -6.04 -30.65
C GLU A 138 48.99 -7.57 -30.60
N GLY A 139 47.85 -8.27 -30.73
CA GLY A 139 47.65 -9.10 -31.93
C GLY A 139 47.58 -10.62 -31.73
N GLN A 140 46.41 -11.19 -32.06
CA GLN A 140 46.10 -12.53 -32.62
C GLN A 140 44.83 -13.09 -31.96
N SER A 141 43.60 -12.94 -32.51
CA SER A 141 42.98 -13.40 -33.77
C SER A 141 42.38 -14.83 -33.71
N SER A 142 41.04 -14.86 -33.84
CA SER A 142 40.10 -15.89 -34.38
C SER A 142 39.89 -17.20 -33.59
N GLU A 143 38.71 -17.84 -33.50
CA GLU A 143 37.62 -18.02 -34.47
C GLU A 143 36.30 -18.51 -33.80
N SER A 144 35.17 -18.17 -34.43
CA SER A 144 33.77 -18.56 -34.19
C SER A 144 33.44 -20.06 -34.23
N VAL A 145 32.37 -20.50 -33.54
CA VAL A 145 31.32 -21.38 -34.11
C VAL A 145 29.96 -21.11 -33.43
N MET A 146 28.95 -20.72 -34.21
CA MET A 146 27.54 -20.78 -33.83
C MET A 146 27.08 -22.25 -33.75
N THR A 147 26.37 -22.62 -32.69
CA THR A 147 25.40 -23.71 -32.73
C THR A 147 24.07 -23.23 -32.18
N ALA A 148 23.04 -23.34 -32.99
CA ALA A 148 21.69 -22.94 -32.69
C ALA A 148 20.81 -24.20 -32.52
N LEU A 149 19.91 -24.13 -31.52
CA LEU A 149 18.64 -24.85 -31.38
C LEU A 149 18.76 -26.34 -30.92
N HIS A 150 17.89 -26.93 -30.09
CA HIS A 150 16.43 -26.80 -29.99
C HIS A 150 15.88 -27.25 -28.62
N SER A 151 14.74 -26.65 -28.29
CA SER A 151 13.68 -26.91 -27.30
C SER A 151 13.56 -28.27 -26.58
N GLY A 152 13.28 -28.17 -25.27
CA GLY A 152 12.60 -29.19 -24.47
C GLY A 152 11.79 -28.54 -23.35
N SER A 153 10.47 -28.51 -23.49
CA SER A 153 9.52 -28.06 -22.47
C SER A 153 9.49 -29.05 -21.30
N SER A 154 9.74 -28.60 -20.07
CA SER A 154 9.20 -29.17 -18.83
C SER A 154 9.36 -28.21 -17.64
N GLN A 155 8.25 -27.54 -17.34
CA GLN A 155 7.73 -27.17 -16.02
C GLN A 155 8.52 -27.63 -14.77
N SER A 156 9.18 -26.68 -14.10
CA SER A 156 9.39 -26.58 -12.64
C SER A 156 10.01 -25.19 -12.38
N GLN A 157 9.28 -24.26 -11.78
CA GLN A 157 9.12 -24.01 -10.34
C GLN A 157 10.31 -23.21 -9.76
N ASP A 158 9.93 -22.02 -9.26
CA ASP A 158 10.64 -21.11 -8.36
C ASP A 158 11.93 -20.45 -8.89
N ASN A 159 11.87 -19.13 -9.10
CA ASN A 159 12.69 -18.10 -8.42
C ASN A 159 12.76 -16.79 -9.22
N ASP A 160 12.44 -15.70 -8.53
CA ASP A 160 13.15 -14.40 -8.56
C ASP A 160 13.33 -13.72 -9.93
N ASP A 161 12.30 -12.99 -10.38
CA ASP A 161 12.39 -12.07 -11.52
C ASP A 161 12.32 -10.62 -11.02
N GLY A 162 13.51 -10.07 -10.78
CA GLY A 162 13.74 -8.67 -10.47
C GLY A 162 13.17 -7.80 -11.58
N SER A 163 12.07 -7.10 -11.28
CA SER A 163 11.41 -6.25 -12.25
C SER A 163 12.29 -5.05 -12.60
N ASP A 164 12.75 -5.02 -13.85
CA ASP A 164 13.47 -3.93 -14.50
C ASP A 164 12.78 -2.58 -14.28
N VAL A 165 13.47 -1.64 -13.64
CA VAL A 165 13.05 -0.23 -13.58
C VAL A 165 13.44 0.45 -14.90
N SER A 166 12.60 0.31 -15.93
CA SER A 166 12.75 1.08 -17.16
C SER A 166 12.27 2.53 -16.96
N LEU A 167 13.21 3.48 -16.89
CA LEU A 167 12.93 4.91 -16.87
C LEU A 167 12.71 5.43 -18.31
N LYS A 168 11.46 5.71 -18.68
CA LYS A 168 11.14 6.33 -19.98
C LYS A 168 11.30 7.84 -19.91
N LEU A 169 12.48 8.34 -20.28
CA LEU A 169 12.72 9.76 -20.52
C LEU A 169 12.30 10.11 -21.95
N GLY A 170 11.14 10.75 -22.10
CA GLY A 170 10.69 11.29 -23.38
C GLY A 170 9.81 12.53 -23.15
N LEU A 171 10.31 13.69 -23.55
CA LEU A 171 9.53 14.94 -23.60
C LEU A 171 8.40 14.80 -24.65
N PRO A 172 7.20 15.32 -24.40
CA PRO A 172 6.18 15.43 -25.44
C PRO A 172 6.56 16.56 -26.41
N CYS A 173 6.96 16.19 -27.63
CA CYS A 173 7.22 17.13 -28.71
C CYS A 173 6.12 17.03 -29.77
N GLY A 174 5.31 18.09 -29.89
CA GLY A 174 4.42 18.42 -31.03
C GLY A 174 3.12 17.59 -31.13
N ALA A 175 1.99 18.11 -31.60
CA ALA A 175 1.71 19.35 -32.30
C ALA A 175 0.23 19.72 -32.09
N TRP A 176 -0.04 20.99 -31.77
CA TRP A 176 -1.38 21.56 -31.90
C TRP A 176 -1.57 21.95 -33.36
N LYS A 177 -2.68 21.54 -33.96
CA LYS A 177 -3.14 21.95 -35.27
C LYS A 177 -4.55 22.49 -35.12
#